data_AF-Q8LKH7-F1
#
_entry.id   AF-Q8LKH7-F1
#
_cell.length_a   1.000
_cell.length_b   1.000
_cell.length_c   1.000
_cell.angle_alpha   90.00
_cell.angle_beta   90.00
_cell.angle_gamma   90.00
#
_symmetry.space_group_name_H-M   'P 1'
#
loop_
_entity.id
_entity.type
_entity.pdbx_description
1 polymer ?
#
loop_
_entity_poly.entity_id
_entity_poly.type
_entity_poly.pdbx_seq_one_letter_code
_entity_poly.pdbx_strand_id
1 'polypeptide(L)'
;LAKGLVNQGSEILYKANATNIILQNGKAVGVKLSDGRQFYAKTIISNATRWDTFGKLLKKEDLPEEEKRFQKAYVKAPSFLSIHMAVKADVLPQDTDCHHFILEDDWKNLEKSYGSIFLSIPTVLDSSLAPEGNHILHIFTTSSIEDWEGLPRKDYEAKKELVAEKIIGRLEKTF
;
A
#
# COMPACT_ATOMS: atom_id res chain seq x y z
N LEU A 1 -16.41 -7.00 3.91
CA LEU A 1 -16.33 -7.62 2.57
C LEU A 1 -16.11 -9.14 2.62
N ALA A 2 -14.97 -9.64 3.10
CA ALA A 2 -14.64 -11.08 3.05
C ALA A 2 -15.73 -12.00 3.62
N LYS A 3 -16.25 -11.71 4.83
CA LYS A 3 -17.39 -12.43 5.42
C LYS A 3 -18.62 -12.43 4.49
N GLY A 4 -18.91 -11.30 3.85
CA GLY A 4 -20.02 -11.19 2.91
C GLY A 4 -19.85 -12.08 1.68
N LEU A 5 -18.63 -12.16 1.11
CA LEU A 5 -18.34 -13.06 -0.01
C LEU A 5 -18.54 -14.52 0.38
N VAL A 6 -18.03 -14.92 1.54
CA VAL A 6 -18.21 -16.29 2.07
C VAL A 6 -19.68 -16.60 2.32
N ASN A 7 -20.44 -15.66 2.91
CA ASN A 7 -21.87 -15.84 3.15
C ASN A 7 -22.69 -15.97 1.85
N GLN A 8 -22.18 -15.44 0.73
CA GLN A 8 -22.77 -15.59 -0.60
C GLN A 8 -22.25 -16.84 -1.35
N GLY A 9 -21.51 -17.73 -0.67
CA GLY A 9 -21.01 -18.99 -1.21
C GLY A 9 -19.67 -18.90 -1.93
N SER A 10 -18.92 -17.80 -1.79
CA SER A 10 -17.56 -17.71 -2.34
C SER A 10 -16.53 -18.42 -1.46
N GLU A 11 -15.52 -19.00 -2.07
CA GLU A 11 -14.34 -19.53 -1.36
C GLU A 11 -13.18 -18.52 -1.41
N ILE A 12 -12.52 -18.31 -0.26
CA ILE A 12 -11.34 -17.45 -0.15
C ILE A 12 -10.16 -18.30 0.32
N LEU A 13 -9.17 -18.47 -0.56
CA LEU A 13 -7.96 -19.22 -0.25
C LEU A 13 -6.82 -18.25 0.09
N TYR A 14 -6.38 -18.29 1.35
CA TYR A 14 -5.19 -17.56 1.80
C TYR A 14 -3.93 -18.38 1.58
N LYS A 15 -2.76 -17.72 1.57
CA LYS A 15 -1.45 -18.35 1.32
C LYS A 15 -1.41 -19.13 0.00
N ALA A 16 -2.26 -18.74 -0.95
CA ALA A 16 -2.43 -19.35 -2.26
C ALA A 16 -1.78 -18.46 -3.32
N ASN A 17 -0.46 -18.40 -3.33
CA ASN A 17 0.28 -17.54 -4.25
C ASN A 17 0.11 -18.03 -5.69
N ALA A 18 -0.63 -17.30 -6.53
CA ALA A 18 -0.78 -17.58 -7.94
C ALA A 18 0.53 -17.27 -8.68
N THR A 19 1.02 -18.20 -9.48
CA THR A 19 2.29 -18.08 -10.20
C THR A 19 2.10 -18.05 -11.71
N ASN A 20 1.00 -18.59 -12.23
CA ASN A 20 0.67 -18.56 -13.64
C ASN A 20 -0.83 -18.46 -13.89
N ILE A 21 -1.20 -17.71 -14.92
CA ILE A 21 -2.51 -17.84 -15.57
C ILE A 21 -2.38 -18.90 -16.66
N ILE A 22 -3.26 -19.90 -16.62
CA ILE A 22 -3.29 -21.01 -17.58
C ILE A 22 -4.07 -20.53 -18.81
N LEU A 23 -3.42 -20.59 -19.98
CA LEU A 23 -4.03 -20.23 -21.26
C LEU A 23 -4.28 -21.48 -22.11
N GLN A 24 -5.42 -21.52 -22.79
CA GLN A 24 -5.75 -22.50 -23.82
C GLN A 24 -6.33 -21.77 -25.02
N ASN A 25 -5.71 -21.94 -26.21
CA ASN A 25 -6.12 -21.27 -27.45
C ASN A 25 -6.29 -19.75 -27.29
N GLY A 26 -5.36 -19.10 -26.56
CA GLY A 26 -5.40 -17.66 -26.30
C GLY A 26 -6.42 -17.22 -25.23
N LYS A 27 -7.18 -18.14 -24.62
CA LYS A 27 -8.16 -17.85 -23.56
C LYS A 27 -7.62 -18.24 -22.19
N ALA A 28 -7.79 -17.39 -21.18
CA ALA A 28 -7.54 -17.74 -19.78
C ALA A 28 -8.58 -18.74 -19.28
N VAL A 29 -8.11 -19.89 -18.78
CA VAL A 29 -8.96 -21.01 -18.35
C VAL A 29 -8.68 -21.46 -16.91
N GLY A 30 -7.65 -20.91 -16.28
CA GLY A 30 -7.31 -21.27 -14.91
C GLY A 30 -6.13 -20.50 -14.35
N VAL A 31 -5.75 -20.86 -13.13
CA VAL A 31 -4.58 -20.36 -12.42
C VAL A 31 -3.81 -21.51 -11.79
N LYS A 32 -2.48 -21.43 -11.82
CA LYS A 32 -1.58 -22.34 -11.12
C LYS A 32 -0.99 -21.63 -9.90
N LEU A 33 -0.95 -22.32 -8.78
CA LEU A 33 -0.34 -21.82 -7.55
C LEU A 33 1.13 -22.24 -7.41
N SER A 34 1.85 -21.60 -6.50
CA SER A 34 3.25 -21.93 -6.19
C SER A 34 3.45 -23.34 -5.64
N ASP A 35 2.43 -23.91 -4.99
CA ASP A 35 2.45 -25.29 -4.49
C ASP A 35 2.05 -26.33 -5.54
N GLY A 36 1.85 -25.91 -6.79
CA GLY A 36 1.53 -26.78 -7.91
C GLY A 36 0.04 -27.05 -8.13
N ARG A 37 -0.84 -26.70 -7.17
CA ARG A 37 -2.30 -26.80 -7.35
C ARG A 37 -2.76 -25.94 -8.53
N GLN A 38 -3.80 -26.40 -9.21
CA GLN A 38 -4.40 -25.72 -10.36
C GLN A 38 -5.89 -25.59 -10.15
N PHE A 39 -6.41 -24.40 -10.44
CA PHE A 39 -7.84 -24.09 -10.38
C PHE A 39 -8.29 -23.65 -11.77
N TYR A 40 -9.39 -24.22 -12.24
CA TYR A 40 -9.96 -23.91 -13.55
C TYR A 40 -11.28 -23.17 -13.38
N ALA A 41 -11.52 -22.19 -14.24
CA ALA A 41 -12.74 -21.41 -14.23
C ALA A 41 -13.07 -20.88 -15.63
N LYS A 42 -14.35 -20.55 -15.84
CA LYS A 42 -14.82 -19.95 -17.10
C LYS A 42 -14.28 -18.53 -17.32
N THR A 43 -14.04 -17.81 -16.22
CA THR A 43 -13.60 -16.42 -16.19
C THR A 43 -12.51 -16.28 -15.14
N ILE A 44 -11.41 -15.61 -15.51
CA ILE A 44 -10.29 -15.30 -14.63
C ILE A 44 -10.21 -13.78 -14.49
N ILE A 45 -10.34 -13.28 -13.26
CA ILE A 45 -10.21 -11.85 -12.95
C ILE A 45 -8.93 -11.68 -12.14
N SER A 46 -7.96 -10.94 -12.69
CA SER A 46 -6.73 -10.61 -11.97
C SER A 46 -6.86 -9.27 -11.27
N ASN A 47 -6.81 -9.28 -9.94
CA ASN A 47 -6.66 -8.07 -9.13
C ASN A 47 -5.19 -7.87 -8.68
N ALA A 48 -4.24 -8.57 -9.29
CA ALA A 48 -2.82 -8.28 -9.12
C ALA A 48 -2.46 -7.00 -9.89
N THR A 49 -1.29 -6.41 -9.60
CA THR A 49 -0.82 -5.25 -10.37
C THR A 49 -0.73 -5.62 -11.86
N ARG A 50 -0.83 -4.64 -12.77
CA ARG A 50 -0.64 -4.91 -14.21
C ARG A 50 0.74 -5.50 -14.48
N TRP A 51 1.77 -5.04 -13.74
CA TRP A 51 3.13 -5.56 -13.82
C TRP A 51 3.22 -7.03 -13.44
N ASP A 52 2.53 -7.46 -12.38
CA ASP A 52 2.50 -8.88 -12.02
C ASP A 52 1.66 -9.69 -13.01
N THR A 53 0.50 -9.16 -13.42
CA THR A 53 -0.41 -9.86 -14.34
C THR A 53 0.24 -10.11 -15.70
N PHE A 54 0.79 -9.07 -16.33
CA PHE A 54 1.36 -9.14 -17.67
C PHE A 54 2.86 -9.46 -17.68
N GLY A 55 3.58 -9.22 -16.58
CA GLY A 55 5.02 -9.48 -16.49
C GLY A 55 5.41 -10.79 -15.80
N LYS A 56 4.53 -11.37 -14.97
CA LYS A 56 4.84 -12.60 -14.20
C LYS A 56 3.83 -13.72 -14.42
N LEU A 57 2.54 -13.42 -14.27
CA LEU A 57 1.47 -14.42 -14.30
C LEU A 57 1.16 -14.90 -15.72
N LEU A 58 1.08 -13.97 -16.68
CA LEU A 58 1.00 -14.27 -18.11
C LEU A 58 2.42 -14.37 -18.68
N LYS A 59 2.92 -15.60 -18.85
CA LYS A 59 4.19 -15.85 -19.54
C LYS A 59 3.99 -15.84 -21.06
N LYS A 60 3.46 -14.74 -21.59
CA LYS A 60 3.28 -14.58 -23.04
C LYS A 60 4.37 -13.63 -23.54
N GLU A 61 5.12 -14.08 -24.55
CA GLU A 61 6.17 -13.27 -25.17
C GLU A 61 5.60 -12.03 -25.87
N ASP A 62 4.37 -12.13 -26.39
CA ASP A 62 3.71 -11.03 -27.10
C ASP A 62 2.46 -10.52 -26.36
N LEU A 63 2.66 -9.43 -25.62
CA LEU A 63 1.59 -8.69 -24.94
C LEU A 63 0.66 -8.01 -25.96
N PRO A 64 -0.64 -7.83 -25.64
CA PRO A 64 -1.54 -7.03 -26.46
C PRO A 64 -0.97 -5.61 -26.70
N GLU A 65 -1.15 -5.06 -27.89
CA GLU A 65 -0.67 -3.72 -28.25
C GLU A 65 -1.20 -2.62 -27.32
N GLU A 66 -2.42 -2.79 -26.80
CA GLU A 66 -2.98 -1.88 -25.79
C GLU A 66 -2.19 -1.90 -24.48
N GLU A 67 -1.74 -3.07 -24.04
CA GLU A 67 -0.89 -3.18 -22.85
C GLU A 67 0.46 -2.52 -23.13
N LYS A 68 1.10 -2.79 -24.27
CA LYS A 68 2.37 -2.13 -24.64
C LYS A 68 2.24 -0.61 -24.64
N ARG A 69 1.16 -0.06 -25.20
CA ARG A 69 0.88 1.39 -25.19
C ARG A 69 0.69 1.92 -23.78
N PHE A 70 -0.07 1.21 -22.94
CA PHE A 70 -0.27 1.58 -21.54
C PHE A 70 1.06 1.64 -20.79
N GLN A 71 1.89 0.60 -20.91
CA GLN A 71 3.18 0.54 -20.21
C GLN A 71 4.12 1.67 -20.62
N LYS A 72 4.08 2.11 -21.89
CA LYS A 72 4.86 3.24 -22.38
C LYS A 72 4.36 4.59 -21.86
N ALA A 73 3.05 4.77 -21.73
CA ALA A 73 2.44 6.04 -21.33
C ALA A 73 2.32 6.20 -19.80
N TYR A 74 2.39 5.10 -19.05
CA TYR A 74 2.14 5.11 -17.62
C TYR A 74 3.25 5.79 -16.84
N VAL A 75 2.87 6.81 -16.06
CA VAL A 75 3.73 7.46 -15.08
C VAL A 75 3.38 6.89 -13.69
N LYS A 76 4.38 6.35 -12.99
CA LYS A 76 4.19 5.82 -11.63
C LYS A 76 3.95 6.99 -10.68
N ALA A 77 2.92 6.87 -9.85
CA ALA A 77 2.80 7.73 -8.68
C ALA A 77 3.99 7.51 -7.73
N PRO A 78 4.41 8.54 -6.97
CA PRO A 78 5.42 8.36 -5.94
C PRO A 78 4.96 7.32 -4.91
N SER A 79 5.92 6.66 -4.28
CA SER A 79 5.64 5.76 -3.15
C SER A 79 5.39 6.58 -1.87
N PHE A 80 5.14 5.88 -0.77
CA PHE A 80 4.92 6.48 0.54
C PHE A 80 5.79 5.81 1.59
N LEU A 81 6.24 6.61 2.56
CA LEU A 81 6.68 6.10 3.85
C LEU A 81 5.48 6.12 4.80
N SER A 82 5.26 5.01 5.52
CA SER A 82 4.20 4.89 6.51
C SER A 82 4.79 4.63 7.89
N ILE A 83 4.35 5.42 8.86
CA ILE A 83 4.75 5.32 10.27
C ILE A 83 3.48 5.00 11.06
N HIS A 84 3.53 3.94 11.86
CA HIS A 84 2.46 3.56 12.78
C HIS A 84 3.01 3.68 14.19
N MET A 85 2.38 4.51 15.02
CA MET A 85 2.81 4.73 16.39
C MET A 85 1.62 4.83 17.34
N ALA A 86 1.88 4.57 18.62
CA ALA A 86 0.93 4.79 19.69
C ALA A 86 1.44 5.93 20.57
N VAL A 87 0.52 6.76 21.04
CA VAL A 87 0.80 7.88 21.93
C VAL A 87 -0.20 7.88 23.08
N LYS A 88 0.15 8.51 24.19
CA LYS A 88 -0.82 8.74 25.27
C LYS A 88 -1.89 9.71 24.80
N ALA A 89 -3.12 9.55 25.27
CA ALA A 89 -4.23 10.40 24.85
C ALA A 89 -4.02 11.88 25.24
N ASP A 90 -3.28 12.14 26.32
CA ASP A 90 -3.02 13.48 26.85
C ASP A 90 -2.01 14.31 26.04
N VAL A 91 -1.32 13.71 25.06
CA VAL A 91 -0.42 14.45 24.16
C VAL A 91 -1.13 15.13 23.00
N LEU A 92 -2.40 14.79 22.76
CA LEU A 92 -3.22 15.42 21.72
C LEU A 92 -4.29 16.32 22.35
N PRO A 93 -4.59 17.49 21.75
CA PRO A 93 -5.75 18.29 22.14
C PRO A 93 -7.05 17.48 22.11
N GLN A 94 -7.96 17.70 23.06
CA GLN A 94 -9.21 16.93 23.19
C GLN A 94 -10.14 17.04 21.97
N ASP A 95 -10.03 18.12 21.20
CA ASP A 95 -10.81 18.42 20.00
C ASP A 95 -10.08 18.08 18.69
N THR A 96 -9.01 17.28 18.77
CA THR A 96 -8.24 16.85 17.59
C THR A 96 -9.12 16.04 16.63
N ASP A 97 -9.25 16.51 15.39
CA ASP A 97 -9.92 15.76 14.32
C ASP A 97 -9.21 14.44 13.99
N CYS A 98 -9.95 13.48 13.42
CA CYS A 98 -9.39 12.19 13.01
C CYS A 98 -8.37 12.32 11.87
N HIS A 99 -8.54 13.25 10.93
CA HIS A 99 -7.74 13.34 9.72
C HIS A 99 -7.12 14.72 9.55
N HIS A 100 -5.81 14.74 9.33
CA HIS A 100 -5.04 15.96 9.11
C HIS A 100 -4.21 15.83 7.85
N PHE A 101 -4.17 16.91 7.07
CA PHE A 101 -3.27 17.07 5.95
C PHE A 101 -2.38 18.27 6.21
N ILE A 102 -1.08 18.03 6.39
CA ILE A 102 -0.11 19.03 6.79
C ILE A 102 0.82 19.28 5.61
N LEU A 103 0.83 20.53 5.16
CA LEU A 103 1.75 21.06 4.19
C LEU A 103 2.36 22.33 4.80
N GLU A 104 3.65 22.27 5.14
CA GLU A 104 4.31 23.37 5.86
C GLU A 104 4.78 24.50 4.95
N ASP A 105 4.88 24.28 3.63
CA ASP A 105 5.51 25.21 2.70
C ASP A 105 4.68 25.50 1.42
N ASP A 106 5.24 25.27 0.23
CA ASP A 106 4.64 25.61 -1.06
C ASP A 106 3.84 24.40 -1.59
N TRP A 107 2.64 24.64 -2.13
CA TRP A 107 1.83 23.63 -2.83
C TRP A 107 2.59 22.82 -3.88
N LYS A 108 3.66 23.37 -4.46
CA LYS A 108 4.56 22.67 -5.38
C LYS A 108 5.32 21.50 -4.74
N ASN A 109 5.38 21.42 -3.42
CA ASN A 109 6.07 20.37 -2.68
C ASN A 109 5.15 19.22 -2.26
N LEU A 110 3.86 19.30 -2.58
CA LEU A 110 2.86 18.28 -2.26
C LEU A 110 3.34 16.85 -2.57
N GLU A 111 3.91 16.65 -3.76
CA GLU A 111 4.36 15.35 -4.26
C GLU A 111 5.85 15.07 -4.01
N LYS A 112 6.61 16.04 -3.50
CA LYS A 112 8.03 15.84 -3.19
C LYS A 112 8.18 14.92 -1.99
N SER A 113 9.24 14.10 -1.95
CA SER A 113 9.55 13.27 -0.79
C SER A 113 9.54 14.12 0.49
N TYR A 114 8.78 13.67 1.48
CA TYR A 114 8.65 14.31 2.79
C TYR A 114 8.00 15.69 2.79
N GLY A 115 7.45 16.16 1.66
CA GLY A 115 6.86 17.49 1.55
C GLY A 115 5.53 17.62 2.30
N SER A 116 4.69 16.59 2.22
CA SER A 116 3.36 16.56 2.86
C SER A 116 3.23 15.42 3.86
N ILE A 117 2.46 15.65 4.93
CA ILE A 117 2.14 14.64 5.93
C ILE A 117 0.63 14.43 5.96
N PHE A 118 0.21 13.19 5.81
CA PHE A 118 -1.16 12.75 6.08
C PHE A 118 -1.15 12.05 7.43
N LEU A 119 -1.90 12.57 8.39
CA LEU A 119 -2.06 11.97 9.69
C LEU A 119 -3.51 11.50 9.88
N SER A 120 -3.66 10.27 10.34
CA SER A 120 -4.95 9.68 10.71
C SER A 120 -4.88 9.14 12.13
N ILE A 121 -5.85 9.52 12.95
CA ILE A 121 -5.97 9.11 14.36
C ILE A 121 -7.31 8.38 14.52
N PRO A 122 -7.44 7.13 14.03
CA PRO A 122 -8.73 6.45 13.98
C PRO A 122 -9.38 6.26 15.36
N THR A 123 -8.58 6.25 16.44
CA THR A 123 -9.05 6.17 17.83
C THR A 123 -9.85 7.38 18.32
N VAL A 124 -9.83 8.50 17.58
CA VAL A 124 -10.76 9.62 17.81
C VAL A 124 -12.19 9.22 17.48
N LEU A 125 -12.38 8.38 16.45
CA LEU A 125 -13.71 7.90 16.03
C LEU A 125 -14.10 6.58 16.69
N ASP A 126 -13.13 5.71 16.98
CA ASP A 126 -13.34 4.41 17.59
C ASP A 126 -12.24 4.08 18.62
N SER A 127 -12.52 4.36 19.89
CA SER A 127 -11.59 4.13 20.99
C SER A 127 -11.27 2.66 21.24
N SER A 128 -12.05 1.71 20.69
CA SER A 128 -11.78 0.28 20.84
C SER A 128 -10.54 -0.20 20.07
N LEU A 129 -10.02 0.64 19.17
CA LEU A 129 -8.85 0.33 18.36
C LEU A 129 -7.52 0.42 19.13
N ALA A 130 -7.51 0.95 20.35
CA ALA A 130 -6.32 1.06 21.20
C ALA A 130 -6.65 0.77 22.68
N PRO A 131 -5.62 0.46 23.50
CA PRO A 131 -5.78 0.43 24.95
C PRO A 131 -6.27 1.77 25.50
N GLU A 132 -6.99 1.72 26.63
CA GLU A 132 -7.47 2.91 27.32
C GLU A 132 -6.33 3.91 27.58
N GLY A 133 -6.63 5.21 27.41
CA GLY A 133 -5.67 6.29 27.58
C GLY A 133 -4.62 6.41 26.47
N ASN A 134 -4.80 5.74 25.33
CA ASN A 134 -3.88 5.82 24.18
C ASN A 134 -4.61 6.13 22.87
N HIS A 135 -3.88 6.76 21.95
CA HIS A 135 -4.25 6.92 20.56
C HIS A 135 -3.25 6.20 19.65
N ILE A 136 -3.74 5.71 18.51
CA ILE A 136 -2.86 5.23 17.42
C ILE A 136 -2.84 6.27 16.30
N LEU A 137 -1.65 6.53 15.79
CA LEU A 137 -1.40 7.46 14.70
C LEU A 137 -0.94 6.64 13.49
N HIS A 138 -1.63 6.82 12.38
CA HIS A 138 -1.20 6.36 11.06
C HIS A 138 -0.72 7.58 10.29
N ILE A 139 0.58 7.65 10.06
CA ILE A 139 1.23 8.78 9.41
C ILE A 139 1.73 8.30 8.05
N PHE A 140 1.43 9.05 7.00
CA PHE A 140 1.92 8.82 5.66
C PHE A 140 2.58 10.07 5.13
N THR A 141 3.67 9.88 4.40
CA THR A 141 4.31 10.95 3.66
C THR A 141 4.74 10.42 2.31
N THR A 142 4.66 11.28 1.29
CA THR A 142 5.25 11.00 -0.03
C THR A 142 6.72 10.65 0.14
N SER A 143 7.18 9.61 -0.55
CA SER A 143 8.56 9.16 -0.49
C SER A 143 8.90 8.35 -1.74
N SER A 144 9.79 8.87 -2.57
CA SER A 144 10.19 8.20 -3.81
C SER A 144 10.94 6.90 -3.53
N ILE A 145 10.74 5.86 -4.35
CA ILE A 145 11.44 4.58 -4.16
C ILE A 145 12.96 4.70 -4.39
N GLU A 146 13.35 5.64 -5.24
CA GLU A 146 14.74 5.98 -5.57
C GLU A 146 15.51 6.45 -4.33
N ASP A 147 14.82 6.96 -3.30
CA ASP A 147 15.44 7.31 -2.02
C ASP A 147 15.88 6.07 -1.23
N TRP A 148 15.31 4.89 -1.51
CA TRP A 148 15.49 3.68 -0.72
C TRP A 148 16.21 2.56 -1.47
N GLU A 149 16.19 2.62 -2.80
CA GLU A 149 16.74 1.58 -3.65
C GLU A 149 18.26 1.42 -3.46
N GLY A 150 18.73 0.18 -3.43
CA GLY A 150 20.15 -0.14 -3.29
C GLY A 150 20.74 0.05 -1.89
N LEU A 151 19.98 0.55 -0.91
CA LEU A 151 20.48 0.70 0.45
C LEU A 151 20.72 -0.68 1.12
N PRO A 152 21.88 -0.89 1.75
CA PRO A 152 22.08 -2.00 2.67
C PRO A 152 21.02 -1.97 3.77
N ARG A 153 20.60 -3.15 4.24
CA ARG A 153 19.53 -3.26 5.24
C ARG A 153 19.76 -2.38 6.49
N LYS A 154 21.01 -2.32 6.97
CA LYS A 154 21.39 -1.49 8.12
C LYS A 154 21.13 0.01 7.86
N ASP A 155 21.50 0.49 6.67
CA ASP A 155 21.35 1.89 6.30
C ASP A 155 19.88 2.23 5.99
N TYR A 156 19.14 1.27 5.41
CA TYR A 156 17.70 1.36 5.24
C TYR A 156 16.98 1.51 6.58
N GLU A 157 17.32 0.67 7.57
CA GLU A 157 16.76 0.74 8.91
C GLU A 157 17.12 2.06 9.61
N ALA A 158 18.39 2.47 9.58
CA ALA A 158 18.83 3.75 10.15
C ALA A 158 18.14 4.96 9.48
N LYS A 159 17.98 4.93 8.15
CA LYS A 159 17.29 5.99 7.42
C LYS A 159 15.80 6.06 7.78
N LYS A 160 15.12 4.93 7.98
CA LYS A 160 13.72 4.91 8.43
C LYS A 160 13.56 5.63 9.76
N GLU A 161 14.41 5.32 10.74
CA GLU A 161 14.37 5.98 12.06
C GLU A 161 14.63 7.49 11.93
N LEU A 162 15.69 7.87 11.19
CA LEU A 162 16.02 9.29 10.97
C LEU A 162 14.87 10.06 10.31
N VAL A 163 14.21 9.46 9.31
CA VAL A 163 13.07 10.10 8.65
C VAL A 163 11.86 10.14 9.58
N ALA A 164 11.59 9.06 10.33
CA ALA A 164 10.49 9.03 11.28
C ALA A 164 10.64 10.12 12.36
N GLU A 165 11.83 10.26 12.96
CA GLU A 165 12.13 11.32 13.93
C GLU A 165 11.88 12.72 13.34
N LYS A 166 12.29 12.96 12.10
CA LYS A 166 12.04 14.24 11.41
C LYS A 166 10.56 14.51 11.20
N ILE A 167 9.78 13.50 10.82
CA ILE A 167 8.32 13.63 10.63
C ILE A 167 7.63 13.85 11.98
N ILE A 168 8.01 13.11 13.02
CA ILE A 168 7.49 13.29 14.38
C ILE A 168 7.78 14.70 14.89
N GLY A 169 9.03 15.18 14.77
CA GLY A 169 9.39 16.53 15.20
C GLY A 169 8.72 17.67 14.42
N ARG A 170 8.09 17.38 13.28
CA ARG A 170 7.21 18.31 12.55
C ARG A 170 5.79 18.29 13.11
N LEU A 171 5.28 17.10 13.42
CA LEU A 171 3.98 16.93 14.07
C LEU A 171 3.96 17.57 15.47
N GLU A 172 5.02 17.42 16.26
CA GLU A 172 5.17 18.04 17.59
C GLU A 172 5.22 19.57 17.57
N LYS A 173 5.39 20.21 16.40
CA LYS A 173 5.28 21.67 16.25
C LYS A 173 3.87 22.11 15.90
N THR A 174 3.05 21.18 15.43
CA THR A 174 1.69 21.42 14.93
C THR A 174 0.65 21.15 16.02
N PHE A 175 0.89 20.12 16.83
CA PHE A 175 0.11 19.76 18.02
C PHE A 175 0.83 20.21 19.29
#